data_AF-A0A7Y5K6N2-F1
#
_entry.id   AF-A0A7Y5K6N2-F1
#
_cell.length_a   1.000
_cell.length_b   1.000
_cell.length_c   1.000
_cell.angle_alpha   90.00
_cell.angle_beta   90.00
_cell.angle_gamma   90.00
#
_symmetry.space_group_name_H-M   'P 1'
#
loop_
_entity.id
_entity.type
_entity.pdbx_description
1 polymer ?
#
loop_
_entity_poly.entity_id
_entity_poly.type
_entity_poly.pdbx_seq_one_letter_code
_entity_poly.pdbx_strand_id
1 'polypeptide(L)'
;MHLRFLSNAFLASLIAATIAYGQASSREPKPSFFQLEQREEKDKSETAQREIPQAAVLAAVETAIDPAAYCVGPGDVLAINLWGLLDDQPALQTPITPEGKLLLPTVGALDVDNLTLLQVQEAVRRACAEKYNAQRISATAHLTQVRQVRVHVYGEVKSPGSFIGTAVDRVSHFIEQAGGGTQWANENQVELRHAHGQVDTLNLTRVYQKGELAQNPYVQGGDVIYVPRIELNGKTVFVEGEVDLPGPHQFAQNETTAEFLHRIKALDRTADLNAIYLVRKEQAPVHLSFLNPDKSANAQASNGHAEHMQSTNGLAYVAAQSQSLQDGDRILITHTKEYVYVHGAVKSPGNFPFVVGYKAADYVGLAGGTSEMASLNDVKILHHETGKTEKGATREVQRGDTILVPTSGRNKLSQYVGIAAQFATLLIAASAVGLVK
;
A
#
# COMPACT_ATOMS: atom_id res chain seq x y z
N MET A 1 33.14 84.56 -19.51
CA MET A 1 32.12 85.46 -20.06
C MET A 1 31.03 84.60 -20.70
N HIS A 2 29.87 84.56 -20.04
CA HIS A 2 28.54 84.15 -20.52
C HIS A 2 28.41 83.33 -21.82
N LEU A 3 27.84 82.12 -21.72
CA LEU A 3 26.42 81.93 -22.08
C LEU A 3 25.89 80.59 -21.52
N ARG A 4 24.71 80.69 -20.90
CA ARG A 4 23.89 79.58 -20.43
C ARG A 4 22.95 79.14 -21.57
N PHE A 5 22.33 77.98 -21.32
CA PHE A 5 20.93 77.61 -21.64
C PHE A 5 20.64 76.75 -22.89
N LEU A 6 20.03 75.61 -22.53
CA LEU A 6 18.88 74.93 -23.16
C LEU A 6 19.13 73.77 -24.14
N SER A 7 18.34 72.73 -23.86
CA SER A 7 17.92 71.62 -24.73
C SER A 7 18.82 70.39 -24.80
N ASN A 8 18.61 69.47 -23.86
CA ASN A 8 18.50 68.03 -24.18
C ASN A 8 17.81 67.28 -23.02
N ALA A 9 16.57 67.67 -22.71
CA ALA A 9 15.66 66.92 -21.84
C ALA A 9 14.51 66.37 -22.68
N PHE A 10 14.80 65.56 -23.71
CA PHE A 10 13.79 64.78 -24.43
C PHE A 10 14.31 63.48 -25.06
N LEU A 11 15.54 63.05 -24.76
CA LEU A 11 16.13 61.81 -25.32
C LEU A 11 16.34 60.67 -24.30
N ALA A 12 15.81 60.80 -23.09
CA ALA A 12 15.93 59.78 -22.03
C ALA A 12 14.61 59.06 -21.69
N SER A 13 13.59 59.17 -22.55
CA SER A 13 12.29 58.48 -22.40
C SER A 13 12.04 57.39 -23.45
N LEU A 14 12.84 57.33 -24.53
CA LEU A 14 12.62 56.35 -25.62
C LEU A 14 13.50 55.10 -25.57
N ILE A 15 14.43 54.99 -24.61
CA ILE A 15 15.28 53.78 -24.43
C ILE A 15 14.80 52.91 -23.25
N ALA A 16 13.92 53.43 -22.39
CA ALA A 16 13.31 52.66 -21.30
C ALA A 16 12.07 51.84 -21.73
N ALA A 17 11.60 51.99 -22.98
CA ALA A 17 10.45 51.25 -23.51
C ALA A 17 10.84 50.02 -24.37
N THR A 18 12.13 49.72 -24.53
CA THR A 18 12.60 48.55 -25.30
C THR A 18 13.12 47.40 -24.44
N ILE A 19 13.21 47.59 -23.11
CA ILE A 19 13.66 46.53 -22.17
C ILE A 19 12.47 45.88 -21.42
N ALA A 20 11.25 46.40 -21.59
CA ALA A 20 10.03 45.89 -20.92
C ALA A 20 9.06 45.13 -21.85
N TYR A 21 9.56 44.46 -22.89
CA TYR A 21 8.77 43.56 -23.74
C TYR A 21 9.55 42.29 -24.05
N GLY A 22 9.86 41.52 -23.01
CA GLY A 22 10.67 40.31 -23.10
C GLY A 22 10.52 39.39 -21.89
N GLN A 23 9.34 39.34 -21.29
CA GLN A 23 8.97 38.37 -20.25
C GLN A 23 7.61 37.78 -20.64
N ALA A 24 7.53 37.21 -21.84
CA ALA A 24 6.43 36.34 -22.22
C ALA A 24 6.77 34.92 -21.73
N SER A 25 6.15 34.55 -20.61
CA SER A 25 5.82 33.17 -20.19
C SER A 25 6.60 32.07 -20.92
N SER A 26 7.80 31.74 -20.44
CA SER A 26 8.40 30.45 -20.72
C SER A 26 7.59 29.39 -19.97
N ARG A 27 6.52 28.88 -20.59
CA ARG A 27 5.95 27.60 -20.16
C ARG A 27 7.09 26.59 -20.24
N GLU A 28 7.41 25.95 -19.12
CA GLU A 28 8.34 24.82 -19.16
C GLU A 28 7.87 23.85 -20.25
N PRO A 29 8.78 23.37 -21.11
CA PRO A 29 8.43 22.40 -22.12
C PRO A 29 7.84 21.18 -21.41
N LYS A 30 6.59 20.85 -21.74
CA LYS A 30 5.92 19.67 -21.22
C LYS A 30 6.83 18.45 -21.49
N PRO A 31 7.04 17.58 -20.48
CA PRO A 31 7.94 16.44 -20.63
C PRO A 31 7.49 15.57 -21.80
N SER A 32 8.44 15.08 -22.58
CA SER A 32 8.14 14.16 -23.68
C SER A 32 7.66 12.81 -23.12
N PHE A 33 6.94 12.04 -23.94
CA PHE A 33 6.49 10.69 -23.59
C PHE A 33 7.63 9.83 -23.02
N PHE A 34 8.80 9.84 -23.67
CA PHE A 34 9.98 9.13 -23.22
C PHE A 34 10.50 9.60 -21.85
N GLN A 35 10.33 10.88 -21.50
CA GLN A 35 10.72 11.40 -20.18
C GLN A 35 9.74 10.98 -19.08
N LEU A 36 8.47 10.73 -19.43
CA LEU A 36 7.46 10.20 -18.50
C LEU A 36 7.70 8.71 -18.24
N GLU A 37 7.95 7.95 -19.30
CA GLU A 37 8.24 6.50 -19.23
C GLU A 37 9.52 6.23 -18.43
N GLN A 38 10.58 7.02 -18.67
CA GLN A 38 11.84 6.94 -17.90
C GLN A 38 11.67 7.36 -16.43
N ARG A 39 10.76 8.28 -16.11
CA ARG A 39 10.46 8.66 -14.73
C ARG A 39 9.71 7.55 -14.00
N GLU A 40 8.74 6.91 -14.66
CA GLU A 40 8.04 5.77 -14.08
C GLU A 40 8.97 4.58 -13.86
N GLU A 41 9.86 4.28 -14.81
CA GLU A 41 10.87 3.22 -14.64
C GLU A 41 11.86 3.57 -13.51
N LYS A 42 12.26 4.84 -13.42
CA LYS A 42 13.19 5.30 -12.39
C LYS A 42 12.55 5.28 -10.99
N ASP A 43 11.31 5.76 -10.85
CA ASP A 43 10.55 5.68 -9.59
C ASP A 43 10.28 4.23 -9.18
N LYS A 44 9.96 3.34 -10.14
CA LYS A 44 9.84 1.90 -9.88
C LYS A 44 11.17 1.30 -9.40
N SER A 45 12.31 1.75 -9.95
CA SER A 45 13.64 1.28 -9.55
C SER A 45 14.13 1.83 -8.20
N GLU A 46 13.85 3.11 -7.90
CA GLU A 46 14.24 3.76 -6.65
C GLU A 46 13.39 3.27 -5.47
N THR A 47 12.12 2.90 -5.70
CA THR A 47 11.25 2.30 -4.68
C THR A 47 11.66 0.85 -4.37
N ALA A 48 12.24 0.12 -5.35
CA ALA A 48 12.71 -1.25 -5.18
C ALA A 48 14.05 -1.36 -4.42
N GLN A 49 14.83 -0.28 -4.30
CA GLN A 49 16.18 -0.29 -3.74
C GLN A 49 16.30 0.24 -2.30
N ARG A 50 15.20 0.61 -1.64
CA ARG A 50 15.20 0.72 -0.17
C ARG A 50 15.10 -0.66 0.47
N GLU A 51 16.06 -1.52 0.14
CA GLU A 51 16.31 -2.73 0.92
C GLU A 51 16.81 -2.27 2.28
N ILE A 52 15.93 -2.32 3.29
CA ILE A 52 16.35 -2.17 4.68
C ILE A 52 17.40 -3.26 4.91
N PRO A 53 18.64 -2.91 5.30
CA PRO A 53 19.67 -3.92 5.54
C PRO A 53 19.12 -4.99 6.47
N GLN A 54 19.21 -6.26 6.09
CA GLN A 54 18.64 -7.38 6.85
C GLN A 54 19.13 -7.42 8.32
N ALA A 55 20.33 -6.90 8.56
CA ALA A 55 20.90 -6.71 9.90
C ALA A 55 20.20 -5.62 10.74
N ALA A 56 19.60 -4.60 10.12
CA ALA A 56 18.84 -3.55 10.80
C ALA A 56 17.42 -4.04 11.19
N VAL A 57 16.87 -5.01 10.45
CA VAL A 57 15.57 -5.63 10.76
C VAL A 57 15.66 -6.54 12.00
N LEU A 58 16.79 -7.26 12.16
CA LEU A 58 17.02 -8.20 13.27
C LEU A 58 17.22 -7.55 14.66
N ALA A 59 17.37 -6.23 14.73
CA ALA A 59 17.64 -5.50 15.97
C ALA A 59 16.54 -4.49 16.35
N ALA A 60 15.49 -4.36 15.55
CA ALA A 60 14.40 -3.43 15.80
C ALA A 60 13.30 -4.10 16.63
N VAL A 61 13.26 -3.84 17.93
CA VAL A 61 12.10 -4.19 18.76
C VAL A 61 10.99 -3.19 18.46
N GLU A 62 9.76 -3.66 18.18
CA GLU A 62 8.60 -2.81 17.84
C GLU A 62 8.34 -1.71 18.89
N THR A 63 8.53 -2.06 20.16
CA THR A 63 8.31 -1.19 21.31
C THR A 63 9.28 -1.56 22.44
N ALA A 64 9.43 -0.68 23.44
CA ALA A 64 10.15 -1.08 24.65
C ALA A 64 9.45 -2.28 25.31
N ILE A 65 10.22 -3.30 25.70
CA ILE A 65 9.69 -4.50 26.35
C ILE A 65 9.06 -4.09 27.68
N ASP A 66 7.76 -4.34 27.83
CA ASP A 66 7.05 -4.16 29.10
C ASP A 66 7.47 -5.26 30.10
N PRO A 67 8.17 -4.92 31.20
CA PRO A 67 8.60 -5.91 32.18
C PRO A 67 7.45 -6.67 32.84
N ALA A 68 6.24 -6.09 32.88
CA ALA A 68 5.07 -6.73 33.47
C ALA A 68 4.46 -7.80 32.54
N ALA A 69 4.67 -7.71 31.23
CA ALA A 69 4.09 -8.61 30.24
C ALA A 69 5.09 -9.66 29.73
N TYR A 70 6.39 -9.35 29.69
CA TYR A 70 7.41 -10.28 29.19
C TYR A 70 7.71 -11.40 30.18
N CYS A 71 7.36 -12.64 29.82
CA CYS A 71 7.75 -13.83 30.56
C CYS A 71 9.17 -14.27 30.17
N VAL A 72 10.06 -14.34 31.15
CA VAL A 72 11.44 -14.79 30.93
C VAL A 72 11.48 -16.30 30.72
N GLY A 73 12.56 -16.79 30.11
CA GLY A 73 12.74 -18.21 29.86
C GLY A 73 14.16 -18.56 29.42
N PRO A 74 14.43 -19.86 29.21
CA PRO A 74 15.76 -20.34 28.85
C PRO A 74 16.38 -19.60 27.67
N GLY A 75 17.64 -19.18 27.82
CA GLY A 75 18.39 -18.44 26.79
C GLY A 75 18.24 -16.91 26.84
N ASP A 76 17.35 -16.36 27.67
CA ASP A 76 17.36 -14.93 27.98
C ASP A 76 18.63 -14.60 28.76
N VAL A 77 19.19 -13.40 28.54
CA VAL A 77 20.35 -12.93 29.29
C VAL A 77 19.96 -11.72 30.11
N LEU A 78 20.20 -11.81 31.42
CA LEU A 78 19.98 -10.72 32.37
C LEU A 78 21.32 -10.14 32.80
N ALA A 79 21.43 -8.81 32.77
CA ALA A 79 22.49 -8.06 33.40
C ALA A 79 22.08 -7.67 34.82
N ILE A 80 22.87 -8.10 35.80
CA ILE A 80 22.65 -7.83 37.22
C ILE A 80 23.67 -6.81 37.70
N ASN A 81 23.19 -5.64 38.12
CA ASN A 81 24.01 -4.59 38.72
C ASN A 81 23.87 -4.64 40.24
N LEU A 82 24.99 -4.56 40.95
CA LEU A 82 25.04 -4.47 42.41
C LEU A 82 25.64 -3.11 42.79
N TRP A 83 24.80 -2.20 43.26
CA TRP A 83 25.19 -0.85 43.65
C TRP A 83 25.61 -0.79 45.12
N GLY A 84 26.68 -0.05 45.46
CA GLY A 84 27.04 0.33 46.83
C GLY A 84 28.34 -0.28 47.40
N LEU A 85 28.79 -1.45 46.93
CA LEU A 85 30.09 -2.05 47.35
C LEU A 85 31.13 -2.08 46.23
N LEU A 86 30.69 -2.00 44.96
CA LEU A 86 31.48 -2.32 43.78
C LEU A 86 31.07 -1.40 42.60
N ASP A 87 31.11 -0.08 42.82
CA ASP A 87 30.64 0.89 41.82
C ASP A 87 31.40 0.84 40.48
N ASP A 88 32.57 0.19 40.45
CA ASP A 88 33.42 -0.01 39.26
C ASP A 88 33.37 -1.43 38.66
N GLN A 89 32.50 -2.32 39.13
CA GLN A 89 32.39 -3.66 38.54
C GLN A 89 31.38 -3.70 37.39
N PRO A 90 31.70 -4.38 36.28
CA PRO A 90 30.75 -4.55 35.19
C PRO A 90 29.54 -5.35 35.65
N ALA A 91 28.38 -5.06 35.03
CA ALA A 91 27.16 -5.83 35.26
C ALA A 91 27.41 -7.32 35.03
N LEU A 92 26.95 -8.17 35.95
CA LEU A 92 27.03 -9.61 35.78
C LEU A 92 26.00 -10.03 34.73
N GLN A 93 26.47 -10.47 33.56
CA GLN A 93 25.62 -11.07 32.55
C GLN A 93 25.44 -12.56 32.86
N THR A 94 24.21 -12.96 33.15
CA THR A 94 23.87 -14.35 33.47
C THR A 94 22.71 -14.83 32.60
N PRO A 95 22.90 -15.90 31.80
CA PRO A 95 21.81 -16.48 31.03
C PRO A 95 20.88 -17.29 31.94
N ILE A 96 19.60 -17.34 31.58
CA ILE A 96 18.65 -18.29 32.18
C ILE A 96 18.94 -19.68 31.65
N THR A 97 19.14 -20.64 32.54
CA THR A 97 19.50 -22.01 32.18
C THR A 97 18.32 -22.76 31.54
N PRO A 98 18.55 -23.88 30.83
CA PRO A 98 17.49 -24.74 30.31
C PRO A 98 16.51 -25.25 31.37
N GLU A 99 16.93 -25.33 32.64
CA GLU A 99 16.07 -25.69 33.77
C GLU A 99 15.25 -24.51 34.31
N GLY A 100 15.28 -23.35 33.64
CA GLY A 100 14.53 -22.16 34.05
C GLY A 100 15.14 -21.43 35.25
N LYS A 101 16.46 -21.56 35.47
CA LYS A 101 17.13 -20.99 36.64
C LYS A 101 18.02 -19.81 36.29
N LEU A 102 18.05 -18.82 37.17
CA LEU A 102 18.99 -17.71 37.14
C LEU A 102 20.11 -17.95 38.15
N LEU A 103 21.35 -18.05 37.68
CA LEU A 103 22.50 -18.33 38.53
C LEU A 103 23.19 -17.04 38.95
N LEU A 104 23.17 -16.76 40.25
CA LEU A 104 23.79 -15.59 40.85
C LEU A 104 24.95 -16.03 41.77
N PRO A 105 26.19 -15.56 41.55
CA PRO A 105 27.31 -15.81 42.45
C PRO A 105 26.95 -15.42 43.87
N THR A 106 27.34 -16.25 44.85
CA THR A 106 27.15 -16.03 46.30
C THR A 106 25.70 -16.06 46.80
N VAL A 107 24.71 -15.69 45.97
CA VAL A 107 23.28 -15.76 46.28
C VAL A 107 22.73 -17.18 46.02
N GLY A 108 23.10 -17.80 44.90
CA GLY A 108 22.67 -19.14 44.50
C GLY A 108 21.80 -19.15 43.24
N ALA A 109 21.07 -20.25 43.05
CA ALA A 109 20.15 -20.41 41.92
C ALA A 109 18.75 -19.91 42.30
N LEU A 110 18.18 -19.03 41.48
CA LEU A 110 16.79 -18.59 41.59
C LEU A 110 15.95 -19.29 40.53
N ASP A 111 14.79 -19.80 40.92
CA ASP A 111 13.80 -20.32 39.97
C ASP A 111 13.06 -19.15 39.34
N VAL A 112 13.13 -19.04 38.02
CA VAL A 112 12.55 -17.93 37.25
C VAL A 112 11.66 -18.41 36.11
N ASP A 113 11.36 -19.71 36.06
CA ASP A 113 10.52 -20.27 35.00
C ASP A 113 9.10 -19.68 35.06
N ASN A 114 8.56 -19.31 33.90
CA ASN A 114 7.25 -18.67 33.74
C ASN A 114 7.03 -17.36 34.55
N LEU A 115 8.08 -16.76 35.12
CA LEU A 115 7.97 -15.46 35.78
C LEU A 115 8.05 -14.32 34.77
N THR A 116 7.34 -13.23 35.05
CA THR A 116 7.51 -11.98 34.29
C THR A 116 8.84 -11.32 34.65
N LEU A 117 9.41 -10.54 33.74
CA LEU A 117 10.66 -9.82 33.98
C LEU A 117 10.58 -8.95 35.25
N LEU A 118 9.43 -8.33 35.51
CA LEU A 118 9.17 -7.57 36.74
C LEU A 118 9.23 -8.46 37.99
N GLN A 119 8.65 -9.66 37.94
CA GLN A 119 8.71 -10.61 39.06
C GLN A 119 10.15 -11.09 39.31
N VAL A 120 10.92 -11.31 38.25
CA VAL A 120 12.34 -11.69 38.34
C VAL A 120 13.17 -10.55 38.93
N GLN A 121 12.95 -9.31 38.50
CA GLN A 121 13.61 -8.13 39.05
C GLN A 121 13.42 -8.03 40.56
N GLU A 122 12.18 -8.22 41.03
CA GLU A 122 11.85 -8.20 42.45
C GLU A 122 12.43 -9.41 43.20
N ALA A 123 12.44 -10.60 42.59
CA ALA A 123 13.05 -11.79 43.17
C ALA A 123 14.57 -11.64 43.36
N VAL A 124 15.28 -11.12 42.35
CA VAL A 124 16.71 -10.81 42.41
C VAL A 124 16.99 -9.79 43.50
N ARG A 125 16.22 -8.69 43.54
CA ARG A 125 16.36 -7.64 44.54
C ARG A 125 16.25 -8.21 45.96
N ARG A 126 15.24 -9.06 46.20
CA ARG A 126 15.01 -9.70 47.51
C ARG A 126 16.14 -10.67 47.90
N ALA A 127 16.52 -11.56 46.99
CA ALA A 127 17.57 -12.56 47.27
C ALA A 127 18.94 -11.91 47.53
N CYS A 128 19.28 -10.87 46.78
CA CYS A 128 20.50 -10.09 47.02
C CYS A 128 20.44 -9.32 48.34
N ALA A 129 19.29 -8.72 48.68
CA ALA A 129 19.09 -7.99 49.94
C ALA A 129 19.28 -8.88 51.17
N GLU A 130 18.78 -10.12 51.13
CA GLU A 130 18.97 -11.12 52.20
C GLU A 130 20.43 -11.52 52.36
N LYS A 131 21.17 -11.66 51.25
CA LYS A 131 22.57 -12.09 51.28
C LYS A 131 23.56 -10.98 51.66
N TYR A 132 23.33 -9.76 51.16
CA TYR A 132 24.33 -8.68 51.14
C TYR A 132 24.02 -7.50 52.07
N ASN A 133 22.95 -7.59 52.86
CA ASN A 133 22.42 -6.50 53.70
C ASN A 133 21.91 -5.30 52.87
N ALA A 134 20.58 -5.22 52.77
CA ALA A 134 19.84 -4.24 51.97
C ALA A 134 20.15 -2.76 52.26
N GLN A 135 20.71 -2.43 53.43
CA GLN A 135 21.07 -1.03 53.77
C GLN A 135 22.34 -0.55 53.06
N ARG A 136 23.14 -1.46 52.48
CA ARG A 136 24.43 -1.15 51.87
C ARG A 136 24.50 -1.52 50.39
N ILE A 137 23.73 -2.52 49.95
CA ILE A 137 23.81 -3.07 48.60
C ILE A 137 22.40 -3.16 48.00
N SER A 138 22.22 -2.59 46.80
CA SER A 138 21.00 -2.68 46.01
C SER A 138 21.27 -3.41 44.71
N ALA A 139 20.39 -4.33 44.32
CA ALA A 139 20.52 -5.11 43.09
C ALA A 139 19.45 -4.71 42.08
N THR A 140 19.83 -4.52 40.81
CA THR A 140 18.90 -4.35 39.69
C THR A 140 19.18 -5.36 38.60
N ALA A 141 18.12 -5.89 37.99
CA ALA A 141 18.20 -6.85 36.89
C ALA A 141 17.61 -6.25 35.61
N HIS A 142 18.30 -6.38 34.50
CA HIS A 142 17.88 -5.84 33.19
C HIS A 142 18.01 -6.92 32.12
N LEU A 143 16.98 -7.06 31.28
CA LEU A 143 17.06 -7.93 30.11
C LEU A 143 17.99 -7.29 29.08
N THR A 144 19.09 -7.97 28.76
CA THR A 144 20.05 -7.51 27.76
C THR A 144 19.93 -8.25 26.44
N GLN A 145 19.46 -9.50 26.48
CA GLN A 145 19.24 -10.30 25.29
C GLN A 145 17.96 -11.13 25.45
N VAL A 146 17.09 -11.03 24.44
CA VAL A 146 15.92 -11.89 24.30
C VAL A 146 16.33 -13.25 23.74
N ARG A 147 15.71 -14.32 24.25
CA ARG A 147 15.95 -15.68 23.78
C ARG A 147 15.49 -15.87 22.35
N GLN A 148 16.22 -16.71 21.63
CA GLN A 148 15.76 -17.24 20.35
C GLN A 148 14.76 -18.36 20.58
N VAL A 149 13.71 -18.36 19.78
CA VAL A 149 12.64 -19.36 19.81
C VAL A 149 12.54 -20.04 18.46
N ARG A 150 12.26 -21.34 18.49
CA ARG A 150 11.91 -22.12 17.31
C ARG A 150 10.40 -22.30 17.27
N VAL A 151 9.79 -21.92 16.16
CA VAL A 151 8.35 -22.05 15.91
C VAL A 151 8.13 -22.84 14.63
N HIS A 152 7.06 -23.61 14.56
CA HIS A 152 6.70 -24.39 13.38
C HIS A 152 5.51 -23.77 12.68
N VAL A 153 5.61 -23.51 11.38
CA VAL A 153 4.53 -22.93 10.57
C VAL A 153 4.06 -23.96 9.55
N TYR A 154 2.77 -24.29 9.59
CA TYR A 154 2.13 -25.28 8.70
C TYR A 154 0.82 -24.77 8.11
N GLY A 155 0.32 -25.50 7.11
CA GLY A 155 -0.95 -25.20 6.43
C GLY A 155 -0.76 -24.44 5.13
N GLU A 156 -1.69 -23.53 4.82
CA GLU A 156 -1.75 -22.77 3.57
C GLU A 156 -0.81 -21.55 3.58
N VAL A 157 0.49 -21.82 3.75
CA VAL A 157 1.58 -20.85 3.60
C VAL A 157 2.46 -21.22 2.41
N LYS A 158 3.22 -20.27 1.86
CA LYS A 158 4.06 -20.54 0.68
C LYS A 158 5.19 -21.54 0.97
N SER A 159 5.82 -21.44 2.15
CA SER A 159 6.94 -22.28 2.57
C SER A 159 6.73 -22.81 3.98
N PRO A 160 6.01 -23.95 4.15
CA PRO A 160 5.84 -24.57 5.47
C PRO A 160 7.18 -25.07 6.03
N GLY A 161 7.37 -24.99 7.35
CA GLY A 161 8.63 -25.41 7.96
C GLY A 161 8.84 -24.93 9.38
N SER A 162 10.09 -25.07 9.85
CA SER A 162 10.52 -24.57 11.15
C SER A 162 11.31 -23.29 10.97
N PHE A 163 10.98 -22.29 11.77
CA PHE A 163 11.52 -20.95 11.69
C PHE A 163 12.11 -20.54 13.03
N ILE A 164 13.14 -19.70 12.98
CA ILE A 164 13.82 -19.17 14.16
C ILE A 164 13.55 -17.67 14.23
N GLY A 165 13.08 -17.23 15.39
CA GLY A 165 12.89 -15.83 15.73
C GLY A 165 13.26 -15.59 17.18
N THR A 166 12.72 -14.53 17.75
CA THR A 166 12.93 -14.10 19.14
C THR A 166 11.61 -14.18 19.92
N ALA A 167 11.70 -14.21 21.25
CA ALA A 167 10.51 -14.23 22.12
C ALA A 167 9.66 -12.94 22.09
N VAL A 168 10.08 -11.93 21.33
CA VAL A 168 9.33 -10.69 21.08
C VAL A 168 8.77 -10.61 19.67
N ASP A 169 8.95 -11.65 18.85
CA ASP A 169 8.34 -11.74 17.54
C ASP A 169 6.91 -12.27 17.65
N ARG A 170 6.03 -11.72 16.81
CA ARG A 170 4.61 -12.06 16.77
C ARG A 170 4.30 -13.15 15.75
N VAL A 171 3.12 -13.74 15.84
CA VAL A 171 2.64 -14.77 14.91
C VAL A 171 2.78 -14.34 13.44
N SER A 172 2.42 -13.09 13.10
CA SER A 172 2.52 -12.58 11.72
C SER A 172 3.95 -12.63 11.16
N HIS A 173 4.97 -12.37 12.00
CA HIS A 173 6.37 -12.39 11.60
C HIS A 173 6.78 -13.76 11.06
N PHE A 174 6.36 -14.85 11.74
CA PHE A 174 6.67 -16.21 11.31
C PHE A 174 5.91 -16.62 10.05
N ILE A 175 4.69 -16.13 9.86
CA ILE A 175 3.94 -16.34 8.62
C ILE A 175 4.62 -15.61 7.46
N GLU A 176 5.13 -14.40 7.67
CA GLU A 176 5.90 -13.65 6.69
C GLU A 176 7.23 -14.32 6.35
N GLN A 177 7.95 -14.85 7.35
CA GLN A 177 9.15 -15.67 7.13
C GLN A 177 8.83 -16.93 6.30
N ALA A 178 7.64 -17.51 6.47
CA ALA A 178 7.13 -18.60 5.62
C ALA A 178 6.69 -18.14 4.21
N GLY A 179 6.93 -16.88 3.85
CA GLY A 179 6.57 -16.26 2.56
C GLY A 179 5.16 -15.70 2.50
N GLY A 180 4.43 -15.65 3.62
CA GLY A 180 3.03 -15.25 3.70
C GLY A 180 2.04 -16.39 3.38
N GLY A 181 0.76 -16.11 3.58
CA GLY A 181 -0.34 -16.98 3.18
C GLY A 181 -0.43 -17.18 1.66
N THR A 182 -0.94 -18.34 1.24
CA THR A 182 -1.39 -18.55 -0.15
C THR A 182 -2.72 -17.82 -0.39
N GLN A 183 -3.22 -17.74 -1.63
CA GLN A 183 -4.57 -17.19 -1.90
C GLN A 183 -5.73 -18.07 -1.37
N TRP A 184 -5.41 -19.21 -0.78
CA TRP A 184 -6.36 -20.11 -0.10
C TRP A 184 -6.16 -20.12 1.42
N ALA A 185 -5.24 -19.30 1.94
CA ALA A 185 -5.03 -19.15 3.37
C ALA A 185 -6.24 -18.48 4.02
N ASN A 186 -6.70 -19.04 5.13
CA ASN A 186 -7.72 -18.44 5.98
C ASN A 186 -7.06 -17.72 7.17
N GLU A 187 -6.65 -16.48 6.92
CA GLU A 187 -5.99 -15.63 7.91
C GLU A 187 -6.94 -15.15 9.03
N ASN A 188 -8.25 -15.41 8.91
CA ASN A 188 -9.25 -15.12 9.94
C ASN A 188 -9.31 -16.17 11.06
N GLN A 189 -8.72 -17.35 10.83
CA GLN A 189 -8.81 -18.51 11.71
C GLN A 189 -7.45 -19.18 11.92
N VAL A 190 -6.37 -18.39 11.96
CA VAL A 190 -5.04 -18.92 12.23
C VAL A 190 -5.03 -19.53 13.63
N GLU A 191 -4.49 -20.73 13.77
CA GLU A 191 -4.37 -21.39 15.07
C GLU A 191 -2.93 -21.26 15.57
N LEU A 192 -2.75 -20.68 16.76
CA LEU A 192 -1.52 -20.77 17.53
C LEU A 192 -1.68 -21.89 18.55
N ARG A 193 -0.97 -22.99 18.33
CA ARG A 193 -0.97 -24.16 19.23
C ARG A 193 0.27 -24.10 20.09
N HIS A 194 0.08 -23.82 21.37
CA HIS A 194 1.18 -23.74 22.32
C HIS A 194 1.75 -25.11 22.64
N ALA A 195 3.04 -25.16 22.98
CA ALA A 195 3.71 -26.40 23.39
C ALA A 195 3.04 -27.09 24.60
N HIS A 196 2.38 -26.33 25.46
CA HIS A 196 1.62 -26.83 26.62
C HIS A 196 0.17 -27.25 26.29
N GLY A 197 -0.22 -27.24 25.01
CA GLY A 197 -1.50 -27.78 24.52
C GLY A 197 -2.67 -26.80 24.43
N GLN A 198 -2.51 -25.54 24.86
CA GLN A 198 -3.52 -24.50 24.59
C GLN A 198 -3.53 -24.16 23.10
N VAL A 199 -4.71 -23.87 22.56
CA VAL A 199 -4.88 -23.44 21.18
C VAL A 199 -5.63 -22.11 21.15
N ASP A 200 -4.99 -21.09 20.62
CA ASP A 200 -5.57 -19.77 20.42
C ASP A 200 -5.96 -19.60 18.94
N THR A 201 -7.20 -19.18 18.69
CA THR A 201 -7.66 -18.85 17.34
C THR A 201 -7.54 -17.34 17.10
N LEU A 202 -6.86 -16.98 16.03
CA LEU A 202 -6.43 -15.62 15.72
C LEU A 202 -7.02 -15.15 14.40
N ASN A 203 -7.49 -13.91 14.38
CA ASN A 203 -7.92 -13.22 13.17
C ASN A 203 -6.90 -12.15 12.77
N LEU A 204 -5.93 -12.54 11.94
CA LEU A 204 -4.87 -11.65 11.47
C LEU A 204 -5.38 -10.57 10.52
N THR A 205 -6.48 -10.82 9.82
CA THR A 205 -7.14 -9.79 8.99
C THR A 205 -7.51 -8.56 9.81
N ARG A 206 -7.97 -8.72 11.06
CA ARG A 206 -8.25 -7.57 11.96
C ARG A 206 -6.99 -6.82 12.36
N VAL A 207 -5.84 -7.49 12.40
CA VAL A 207 -4.54 -6.85 12.65
C VAL A 207 -4.22 -5.92 11.47
N TYR A 208 -4.28 -6.44 10.25
CA TYR A 208 -3.94 -5.67 9.05
C TYR A 208 -4.95 -4.56 8.74
N GLN A 209 -6.24 -4.77 9.02
CA GLN A 209 -7.29 -3.80 8.71
C GLN A 209 -7.55 -2.77 9.81
N LYS A 210 -7.39 -3.15 11.08
CA LYS A 210 -7.80 -2.34 12.23
C LYS A 210 -6.69 -2.11 13.26
N GLY A 211 -5.52 -2.72 13.09
CA GLY A 211 -4.43 -2.63 14.06
C GLY A 211 -4.72 -3.34 15.38
N GLU A 212 -5.64 -4.31 15.41
CA GLU A 212 -5.99 -5.05 16.65
C GLU A 212 -4.86 -6.02 17.06
N LEU A 213 -3.77 -5.51 17.65
CA LEU A 213 -2.57 -6.30 18.02
C LEU A 213 -2.84 -7.46 18.98
N ALA A 214 -3.97 -7.45 19.71
CA ALA A 214 -4.41 -8.57 20.53
C ALA A 214 -4.67 -9.85 19.71
N GLN A 215 -4.92 -9.72 18.41
CA GLN A 215 -5.04 -10.85 17.48
C GLN A 215 -3.69 -11.31 16.91
N ASN A 216 -2.58 -10.68 17.29
CA ASN A 216 -1.23 -11.02 16.86
C ASN A 216 -0.29 -11.21 18.07
N PRO A 217 -0.52 -12.23 18.91
CA PRO A 217 0.28 -12.43 20.13
C PRO A 217 1.74 -12.77 19.81
N TYR A 218 2.60 -12.62 20.83
CA TYR A 218 3.97 -13.14 20.80
C TYR A 218 3.97 -14.66 20.88
N VAL A 219 4.98 -15.29 20.29
CA VAL A 219 5.13 -16.74 20.29
C VAL A 219 6.00 -17.24 21.44
N GLN A 220 5.85 -18.52 21.77
CA GLN A 220 6.75 -19.25 22.66
C GLN A 220 7.55 -20.30 21.88
N GLY A 221 8.67 -20.73 22.49
CA GLY A 221 9.48 -21.79 21.91
C GLY A 221 8.71 -23.11 21.84
N GLY A 222 8.66 -23.71 20.66
CA GLY A 222 7.94 -24.96 20.39
C GLY A 222 6.51 -24.78 19.91
N ASP A 223 6.01 -23.54 19.83
CA ASP A 223 4.68 -23.28 19.30
C ASP A 223 4.53 -23.72 17.84
N VAL A 224 3.30 -24.09 17.48
CA VAL A 224 2.91 -24.45 16.13
C VAL A 224 1.86 -23.46 15.62
N ILE A 225 2.21 -22.69 14.61
CA ILE A 225 1.30 -21.82 13.87
C ILE A 225 0.72 -22.64 12.71
N TYR A 226 -0.60 -22.87 12.74
CA TYR A 226 -1.31 -23.54 11.68
C TYR A 226 -2.22 -22.54 10.95
N VAL A 227 -1.99 -22.36 9.65
CA VAL A 227 -2.80 -21.51 8.79
C VAL A 227 -3.78 -22.40 8.01
N PRO A 228 -5.07 -22.45 8.39
CA PRO A 228 -6.01 -23.33 7.72
C PRO A 228 -6.28 -22.86 6.29
N ARG A 229 -6.77 -23.81 5.48
CA ARG A 229 -7.35 -23.49 4.18
C ARG A 229 -8.73 -22.89 4.35
N ILE A 230 -9.07 -21.96 3.48
CA ILE A 230 -10.40 -21.37 3.42
C ILE A 230 -11.46 -22.40 3.07
N GLU A 231 -12.56 -22.40 3.83
CA GLU A 231 -13.70 -23.26 3.57
C GLU A 231 -14.58 -22.63 2.49
N LEU A 232 -14.46 -23.14 1.27
CA LEU A 232 -15.25 -22.69 0.13
C LEU A 232 -16.68 -23.21 0.25
N ASN A 233 -17.66 -22.36 -0.02
CA ASN A 233 -19.08 -22.71 0.12
C ASN A 233 -19.67 -23.44 -1.12
N GLY A 234 -18.84 -23.74 -2.12
CA GLY A 234 -19.23 -24.37 -3.39
C GLY A 234 -19.95 -23.46 -4.39
N LYS A 235 -20.20 -22.19 -4.06
CA LYS A 235 -20.82 -21.17 -4.90
C LYS A 235 -19.76 -20.38 -5.66
N THR A 236 -20.17 -19.75 -6.75
CA THR A 236 -19.27 -19.08 -7.68
C THR A 236 -19.65 -17.62 -7.89
N VAL A 237 -18.65 -16.75 -7.97
CA VAL A 237 -18.76 -15.38 -8.46
C VAL A 237 -17.91 -15.22 -9.72
N PHE A 238 -18.29 -14.31 -10.61
CA PHE A 238 -17.55 -14.05 -11.85
C PHE A 238 -16.82 -12.72 -11.74
N VAL A 239 -15.50 -12.74 -11.84
CA VAL A 239 -14.68 -11.53 -11.86
C VAL A 239 -14.37 -11.19 -13.31
N GLU A 240 -14.71 -9.96 -13.71
CA GLU A 240 -14.65 -9.53 -15.10
C GLU A 240 -13.99 -8.16 -15.21
N GLY A 241 -13.38 -7.89 -16.37
CA GLY A 241 -12.70 -6.63 -16.66
C GLY A 241 -11.18 -6.76 -16.61
N GLU A 242 -10.50 -5.66 -16.27
CA GLU A 242 -9.04 -5.56 -16.31
C GLU A 242 -8.46 -5.93 -14.94
N VAL A 243 -8.34 -7.24 -14.72
CA VAL A 243 -7.77 -7.85 -13.51
C VAL A 243 -6.82 -8.95 -13.89
N ASP A 244 -5.88 -9.29 -13.01
CA ASP A 244 -4.92 -10.37 -13.24
C ASP A 244 -5.59 -11.75 -13.38
N LEU A 245 -6.75 -11.95 -12.74
CA LEU A 245 -7.44 -13.25 -12.68
C LEU A 245 -8.94 -13.13 -13.04
N PRO A 246 -9.30 -12.93 -14.32
CA PRO A 246 -10.70 -12.92 -14.74
C PRO A 246 -11.28 -14.33 -14.78
N GLY A 247 -12.61 -14.45 -14.62
CA GLY A 247 -13.35 -15.70 -14.72
C GLY A 247 -14.09 -16.11 -13.44
N PRO A 248 -14.57 -17.37 -13.37
CA PRO A 248 -15.29 -17.87 -12.22
C PRO A 248 -14.37 -18.17 -11.04
N HIS A 249 -14.76 -17.73 -9.85
CA HIS A 249 -14.05 -17.93 -8.60
C HIS A 249 -15.00 -18.39 -7.50
N GLN A 250 -14.52 -19.28 -6.64
CA GLN A 250 -15.26 -19.70 -5.45
C GLN A 250 -14.97 -18.75 -4.28
N PHE A 251 -15.96 -18.61 -3.41
CA PHE A 251 -15.89 -17.75 -2.23
C PHE A 251 -16.28 -18.51 -0.95
N ALA A 252 -15.84 -17.98 0.19
CA ALA A 252 -16.08 -18.60 1.48
C ALA A 252 -17.50 -18.32 2.01
N GLN A 253 -17.90 -19.03 3.05
CA GLN A 253 -19.17 -18.74 3.71
C GLN A 253 -19.12 -17.34 4.36
N ASN A 254 -20.11 -16.50 4.04
CA ASN A 254 -20.23 -15.11 4.51
C ASN A 254 -19.08 -14.17 4.09
N GLU A 255 -18.29 -14.54 3.07
CA GLU A 255 -17.23 -13.67 2.55
C GLU A 255 -17.81 -12.39 1.94
N THR A 256 -17.25 -11.25 2.32
CA THR A 256 -17.61 -9.96 1.74
C THR A 256 -16.87 -9.72 0.43
N THR A 257 -17.39 -8.82 -0.41
CA THR A 257 -16.73 -8.50 -1.68
C THR A 257 -15.31 -7.95 -1.50
N ALA A 258 -15.06 -7.19 -0.43
CA ALA A 258 -13.73 -6.66 -0.14
C ALA A 258 -12.75 -7.76 0.28
N GLU A 259 -13.16 -8.66 1.18
CA GLU A 259 -12.35 -9.81 1.60
C GLU A 259 -12.02 -10.72 0.42
N PHE A 260 -13.03 -11.01 -0.41
CA PHE A 260 -12.87 -11.81 -1.62
C PHE A 260 -11.87 -11.20 -2.59
N LEU A 261 -12.03 -9.92 -2.94
CA LEU A 261 -11.16 -9.23 -3.89
C LEU A 261 -9.72 -9.11 -3.38
N HIS A 262 -9.54 -8.90 -2.08
CA HIS A 262 -8.23 -8.94 -1.43
C HIS A 262 -7.60 -10.33 -1.54
N ARG A 263 -8.36 -11.39 -1.21
CA ARG A 263 -7.88 -12.78 -1.24
C ARG A 263 -7.41 -13.22 -2.62
N ILE A 264 -8.18 -12.90 -3.67
CA ILE A 264 -7.79 -13.22 -5.05
C ILE A 264 -6.79 -12.22 -5.65
N LYS A 265 -6.35 -11.23 -4.86
CA LYS A 265 -5.43 -10.17 -5.29
C LYS A 265 -5.90 -9.44 -6.55
N ALA A 266 -7.20 -9.29 -6.72
CA ALA A 266 -7.78 -8.61 -7.88
C ALA A 266 -7.64 -7.08 -7.81
N LEU A 267 -7.24 -6.55 -6.65
CA LEU A 267 -6.99 -5.13 -6.44
C LEU A 267 -5.48 -4.95 -6.28
N ASP A 268 -4.78 -4.84 -7.41
CA ASP A 268 -3.37 -4.47 -7.41
C ASP A 268 -3.22 -2.93 -7.26
N ARG A 269 -1.98 -2.42 -7.30
CA ARG A 269 -1.71 -0.97 -7.25
C ARG A 269 -2.18 -0.21 -8.49
N THR A 270 -2.52 -0.90 -9.58
CA THR A 270 -2.92 -0.29 -10.86
C THR A 270 -4.45 -0.28 -11.05
N ALA A 271 -5.18 -1.12 -10.31
CA ALA A 271 -6.63 -1.20 -10.33
C ALA A 271 -7.26 0.12 -9.90
N ASP A 272 -8.18 0.64 -10.71
CA ASP A 272 -8.93 1.83 -10.35
C ASP A 272 -10.00 1.49 -9.31
N LEU A 273 -9.66 1.79 -8.07
CA LEU A 273 -10.52 1.61 -6.89
C LEU A 273 -11.83 2.40 -6.95
N ASN A 274 -11.99 3.34 -7.89
CA ASN A 274 -13.23 4.09 -8.12
C ASN A 274 -14.14 3.45 -9.18
N ALA A 275 -13.78 2.33 -9.79
CA ALA A 275 -14.47 1.81 -10.97
C ALA A 275 -14.76 0.30 -10.84
N ILE A 276 -15.18 -0.10 -9.64
CA ILE A 276 -15.53 -1.47 -9.27
C ILE A 276 -17.04 -1.55 -9.02
N TYR A 277 -17.70 -2.50 -9.66
CA TYR A 277 -19.15 -2.67 -9.59
C TYR A 277 -19.53 -4.11 -9.26
N LEU A 278 -20.46 -4.27 -8.33
CA LEU A 278 -21.15 -5.53 -8.07
C LEU A 278 -22.45 -5.56 -8.88
N VAL A 279 -22.60 -6.57 -9.72
CA VAL A 279 -23.79 -6.80 -10.54
C VAL A 279 -24.44 -8.10 -10.11
N ARG A 280 -25.70 -7.99 -9.67
CA ARG A 280 -26.54 -9.12 -9.30
C ARG A 280 -27.75 -9.19 -10.22
N LYS A 281 -28.25 -10.40 -10.47
CA LYS A 281 -29.44 -10.62 -11.29
C LYS A 281 -30.62 -9.82 -10.71
N GLU A 282 -31.29 -9.06 -11.57
CA GLU A 282 -32.49 -8.24 -11.23
C GLU A 282 -32.24 -7.13 -10.20
N GLN A 283 -30.99 -6.71 -9.98
CA GLN A 283 -30.63 -5.57 -9.15
C GLN A 283 -29.81 -4.56 -9.95
N ALA A 284 -29.99 -3.26 -9.65
CA ALA A 284 -29.13 -2.23 -10.22
C ALA A 284 -27.67 -2.46 -9.80
N PRO A 285 -26.69 -2.25 -10.69
CA PRO A 285 -25.27 -2.33 -10.34
C PRO A 285 -24.95 -1.47 -9.11
N VAL A 286 -24.28 -2.08 -8.13
CA VAL A 286 -23.83 -1.39 -6.92
C VAL A 286 -22.38 -1.00 -7.12
N HIS A 287 -22.10 0.30 -7.05
CA HIS A 287 -20.72 0.80 -7.06
C HIS A 287 -20.04 0.49 -5.73
N LEU A 288 -18.87 -0.13 -5.78
CA LEU A 288 -18.08 -0.48 -4.60
C LEU A 288 -16.98 0.56 -4.41
N SER A 289 -17.12 1.41 -3.40
CA SER A 289 -16.10 2.40 -3.05
C SER A 289 -14.99 1.75 -2.22
N PHE A 290 -13.77 1.72 -2.73
CA PHE A 290 -12.57 1.31 -1.98
C PHE A 290 -11.71 2.53 -1.65
N LEU A 291 -11.33 2.69 -0.39
CA LEU A 291 -10.40 3.74 0.02
C LEU A 291 -8.96 3.29 -0.26
N ASN A 292 -8.21 4.11 -1.00
CA ASN A 292 -6.78 3.90 -1.16
C ASN A 292 -6.03 4.49 0.05
N PRO A 293 -5.34 3.67 0.88
CA PRO A 293 -4.59 4.16 2.04
C PRO A 293 -3.46 5.14 1.65
N ASP A 294 -2.88 5.02 0.44
CA ASP A 294 -1.80 5.91 -0.02
C ASP A 294 -2.32 7.32 -0.36
N LYS A 295 -3.62 7.48 -0.63
CA LYS A 295 -4.26 8.79 -0.91
C LYS A 295 -4.95 9.42 0.31
N SER A 296 -5.20 8.65 1.38
CA SER A 296 -5.83 9.17 2.61
C SER A 296 -4.85 9.83 3.57
N ALA A 297 -3.54 9.61 3.42
CA ALA A 297 -2.52 10.30 4.23
C ALA A 297 -2.58 11.84 4.08
N ASN A 298 -3.10 12.35 2.95
CA ASN A 298 -3.28 13.79 2.72
C ASN A 298 -4.68 14.32 3.07
N ALA A 299 -5.63 13.46 3.48
CA ALA A 299 -7.00 13.86 3.80
C ALA A 299 -7.28 13.95 5.32
N GLN A 300 -6.35 13.53 6.18
CA GLN A 300 -6.48 13.60 7.64
C GLN A 300 -5.25 14.28 8.29
N ALA A 301 -4.96 15.51 7.86
CA ALA A 301 -3.98 16.38 8.54
C ALA A 301 -4.67 17.61 9.19
N SER A 302 -5.91 17.45 9.66
CA SER A 302 -6.64 18.56 10.30
C SER A 302 -7.49 18.15 11.50
N ASN A 303 -7.07 17.15 12.28
CA ASN A 303 -7.41 17.02 13.70
C ASN A 303 -6.44 16.03 14.36
N GLY A 304 -5.82 16.46 15.46
CA GLY A 304 -4.60 15.87 16.00
C GLY A 304 -4.69 14.44 16.55
N HIS A 305 -3.48 13.87 16.73
CA HIS A 305 -3.09 12.52 17.14
C HIS A 305 -2.99 11.50 16.00
N ALA A 306 -1.98 11.69 15.13
CA ALA A 306 -1.50 10.65 14.24
C ALA A 306 -0.29 9.95 14.89
N GLU A 307 -0.52 8.76 15.43
CA GLU A 307 0.56 7.81 15.68
C GLU A 307 1.11 7.30 14.35
N HIS A 308 2.42 7.12 14.31
CA HIS A 308 3.23 6.92 13.13
C HIS A 308 2.99 5.51 12.54
N MET A 309 2.02 5.35 11.64
CA MET A 309 1.83 4.11 10.87
C MET A 309 2.94 3.99 9.81
N GLN A 310 3.91 3.12 10.07
CA GLN A 310 4.79 2.62 9.02
C GLN A 310 4.00 1.63 8.15
N SER A 311 3.79 2.03 6.90
CA SER A 311 3.23 1.21 5.83
C SER A 311 4.05 -0.08 5.66
N THR A 312 3.57 -1.15 6.27
CA THR A 312 4.02 -2.51 6.03
C THR A 312 2.96 -3.19 5.18
N ASN A 313 3.23 -3.25 3.87
CA ASN A 313 2.65 -4.14 2.87
C ASN A 313 1.28 -4.77 3.20
N GLY A 314 0.18 -4.05 3.00
CA GLY A 314 -1.14 -4.66 3.13
C GLY A 314 -2.25 -3.63 3.09
N LEU A 315 -3.02 -3.67 2.01
CA LEU A 315 -4.02 -2.67 1.66
C LEU A 315 -5.18 -2.68 2.67
N ALA A 316 -5.26 -1.67 3.52
CA ALA A 316 -6.41 -1.44 4.40
C ALA A 316 -7.61 -0.95 3.56
N TYR A 317 -8.34 -1.88 2.94
CA TYR A 317 -9.59 -1.59 2.25
C TYR A 317 -10.72 -1.38 3.27
N VAL A 318 -10.99 -0.12 3.61
CA VAL A 318 -12.07 0.21 4.54
C VAL A 318 -13.42 -0.05 3.87
N ALA A 319 -14.15 -0.98 4.50
CA ALA A 319 -15.47 -1.50 4.19
C ALA A 319 -16.61 -0.47 4.35
N ALA A 320 -16.58 0.63 3.59
CA ALA A 320 -17.70 1.57 3.61
C ALA A 320 -19.00 0.94 3.06
N GLN A 321 -18.90 -0.07 2.18
CA GLN A 321 -20.05 -0.75 1.55
C GLN A 321 -19.79 -2.23 1.21
N SER A 322 -18.99 -2.95 2.00
CA SER A 322 -18.68 -4.36 1.71
C SER A 322 -19.93 -5.24 1.82
N GLN A 323 -20.51 -5.60 0.67
CA GLN A 323 -21.66 -6.50 0.58
C GLN A 323 -21.20 -7.96 0.75
N SER A 324 -22.05 -8.80 1.33
CA SER A 324 -21.83 -10.25 1.31
C SER A 324 -22.06 -10.79 -0.11
N LEU A 325 -21.16 -11.67 -0.54
CA LEU A 325 -21.25 -12.29 -1.87
C LEU A 325 -22.38 -13.33 -1.94
N GLN A 326 -22.99 -13.43 -3.11
CA GLN A 326 -24.01 -14.40 -3.45
C GLN A 326 -23.60 -15.22 -4.69
N ASP A 327 -24.19 -16.40 -4.83
CA ASP A 327 -23.93 -17.25 -5.99
C ASP A 327 -24.38 -16.56 -7.28
N GLY A 328 -23.51 -16.55 -8.29
CA GLY A 328 -23.75 -15.89 -9.56
C GLY A 328 -23.53 -14.37 -9.56
N ASP A 329 -23.03 -13.78 -8.47
CA ASP A 329 -22.62 -12.36 -8.47
C ASP A 329 -21.51 -12.14 -9.51
N ARG A 330 -21.57 -10.99 -10.20
CA ARG A 330 -20.54 -10.56 -11.15
C ARG A 330 -19.85 -9.32 -10.59
N ILE A 331 -18.54 -9.36 -10.49
CA ILE A 331 -17.72 -8.21 -10.05
C ILE A 331 -17.01 -7.68 -11.28
N LEU A 332 -17.39 -6.48 -11.70
CA LEU A 332 -16.83 -5.80 -12.85
C LEU A 332 -15.82 -4.75 -12.37
N ILE A 333 -14.55 -4.96 -12.71
CA ILE A 333 -13.46 -4.04 -12.41
C ILE A 333 -13.05 -3.36 -13.71
N THR A 334 -13.28 -2.06 -13.80
CA THR A 334 -12.93 -1.24 -14.98
C THR A 334 -11.87 -0.23 -14.60
N HIS A 335 -11.09 0.26 -15.55
CA HIS A 335 -10.38 1.52 -15.36
C HIS A 335 -11.34 2.67 -15.68
N THR A 336 -11.38 3.73 -14.86
CA THR A 336 -11.58 5.04 -15.47
C THR A 336 -10.43 5.25 -16.43
N LYS A 337 -10.73 5.27 -17.73
CA LYS A 337 -9.73 5.32 -18.78
C LYS A 337 -8.86 6.56 -18.57
N GLU A 338 -7.67 6.37 -18.00
CA GLU A 338 -6.64 7.40 -17.94
C GLU A 338 -5.96 7.54 -19.31
N TYR A 339 -6.71 7.39 -20.39
CA TYR A 339 -6.22 7.46 -21.75
C TYR A 339 -7.13 8.35 -22.60
N VAL A 340 -6.53 9.01 -23.59
CA VAL A 340 -7.17 9.73 -24.67
C VAL A 340 -6.95 8.93 -25.94
N TYR A 341 -8.01 8.65 -26.69
CA TYR A 341 -7.89 7.93 -27.96
C TYR A 341 -7.68 8.92 -29.11
N VAL A 342 -6.60 8.78 -29.86
CA VAL A 342 -6.34 9.58 -31.06
C VAL A 342 -6.63 8.74 -32.30
N HIS A 343 -7.53 9.22 -33.15
CA HIS A 343 -8.00 8.52 -34.32
C HIS A 343 -7.96 9.39 -35.58
N GLY A 344 -7.76 8.75 -36.74
CA GLY A 344 -7.84 9.37 -38.05
C GLY A 344 -6.49 9.59 -38.70
N ALA A 345 -6.30 10.74 -39.35
CA ALA A 345 -5.18 11.07 -40.23
C ALA A 345 -3.88 11.43 -39.45
N VAL A 346 -3.52 10.63 -38.45
CA VAL A 346 -2.26 10.72 -37.69
C VAL A 346 -1.34 9.56 -38.04
N LYS A 347 -0.05 9.67 -37.73
CA LYS A 347 0.92 8.60 -38.09
C LYS A 347 0.71 7.33 -37.28
N SER A 348 0.38 7.46 -36.00
CA SER A 348 0.16 6.35 -35.08
C SER A 348 -1.14 6.55 -34.29
N PRO A 349 -2.30 6.16 -34.83
CA PRO A 349 -3.55 6.20 -34.08
C PRO A 349 -3.53 5.18 -32.94
N GLY A 350 -4.14 5.50 -31.81
CA GLY A 350 -4.05 4.66 -30.60
C GLY A 350 -4.49 5.34 -29.31
N ASN A 351 -4.37 4.61 -28.20
CA ASN A 351 -4.60 5.13 -26.85
C ASN A 351 -3.32 5.80 -26.34
N PHE A 352 -3.46 6.97 -25.72
CA PHE A 352 -2.35 7.73 -25.13
C PHE A 352 -2.67 8.09 -23.69
N PRO A 353 -1.71 7.98 -22.74
CA PRO A 353 -1.95 8.32 -21.34
C PRO A 353 -2.44 9.75 -21.18
N PHE A 354 -3.46 9.94 -20.35
CA PHE A 354 -4.05 11.24 -20.07
C PHE A 354 -3.10 12.08 -19.22
N VAL A 355 -2.70 13.23 -19.76
CA VAL A 355 -1.91 14.23 -19.05
C VAL A 355 -2.74 15.49 -18.83
N VAL A 356 -2.79 15.93 -17.57
CA VAL A 356 -3.56 17.12 -17.17
C VAL A 356 -3.05 18.35 -17.93
N GLY A 357 -3.99 19.14 -18.47
CA GLY A 357 -3.69 20.36 -19.23
C GLY A 357 -3.14 20.11 -20.63
N TYR A 358 -3.10 18.87 -21.12
CA TYR A 358 -2.80 18.58 -22.51
C TYR A 358 -3.97 18.93 -23.42
N LYS A 359 -3.60 19.51 -24.57
CA LYS A 359 -4.52 19.91 -25.62
C LYS A 359 -4.58 18.85 -26.70
N ALA A 360 -5.61 18.85 -27.53
CA ALA A 360 -5.75 17.87 -28.60
C ALA A 360 -4.53 17.83 -29.55
N ALA A 361 -3.89 18.98 -29.81
CA ALA A 361 -2.66 19.06 -30.59
C ALA A 361 -1.47 18.36 -29.92
N ASP A 362 -1.38 18.37 -28.58
CA ASP A 362 -0.30 17.71 -27.85
C ASP A 362 -0.39 16.18 -28.07
N TYR A 363 -1.61 15.62 -27.99
CA TYR A 363 -1.86 14.20 -28.27
C TYR A 363 -1.69 13.84 -29.75
N VAL A 364 -2.04 14.73 -30.69
CA VAL A 364 -1.72 14.53 -32.10
C VAL A 364 -0.21 14.51 -32.33
N GLY A 365 0.55 15.30 -31.57
CA GLY A 365 2.01 15.23 -31.53
C GLY A 365 2.53 13.90 -31.00
N LEU A 366 1.95 13.41 -29.89
CA LEU A 366 2.25 12.08 -29.32
C LEU A 366 1.97 10.94 -30.32
N ALA A 367 0.93 11.09 -31.15
CA ALA A 367 0.59 10.17 -32.24
C ALA A 367 1.54 10.25 -33.46
N GLY A 368 2.73 10.82 -33.30
CA GLY A 368 3.74 10.98 -34.37
C GLY A 368 3.47 12.17 -35.30
N GLY A 369 2.54 13.04 -34.94
CA GLY A 369 2.08 14.16 -35.75
C GLY A 369 1.04 13.75 -36.79
N THR A 370 0.66 14.70 -37.63
CA THR A 370 -0.32 14.48 -38.69
C THR A 370 0.28 13.79 -39.91
N SER A 371 -0.55 13.02 -40.61
CA SER A 371 -0.25 12.56 -41.97
C SER A 371 -0.32 13.73 -42.97
N GLU A 372 0.31 13.59 -44.14
CA GLU A 372 0.30 14.61 -45.21
C GLU A 372 -1.13 14.98 -45.67
N MET A 373 -2.06 14.07 -45.47
CA MET A 373 -3.46 14.24 -45.81
C MET A 373 -4.30 14.74 -44.63
N ALA A 374 -3.76 15.19 -43.50
CA ALA A 374 -4.58 15.61 -42.35
C ALA A 374 -5.02 17.08 -42.43
N SER A 375 -6.18 17.40 -41.84
CA SER A 375 -6.61 18.79 -41.60
C SER A 375 -6.53 19.14 -40.12
N LEU A 376 -5.45 19.82 -39.70
CA LEU A 376 -5.27 20.32 -38.33
C LEU A 376 -6.34 21.35 -37.92
N ASN A 377 -6.89 22.08 -38.89
CA ASN A 377 -7.94 23.06 -38.66
C ASN A 377 -9.30 22.42 -38.35
N ASP A 378 -9.45 21.11 -38.55
CA ASP A 378 -10.71 20.39 -38.40
C ASP A 378 -10.65 19.30 -37.31
N VAL A 379 -9.64 19.31 -36.44
CA VAL A 379 -9.57 18.41 -35.30
C VAL A 379 -10.79 18.59 -34.40
N LYS A 380 -11.43 17.49 -34.04
CA LYS A 380 -12.56 17.45 -33.13
C LYS A 380 -12.26 16.59 -31.91
N ILE A 381 -12.84 16.95 -30.78
CA ILE A 381 -12.81 16.20 -29.54
C ILE A 381 -14.22 15.69 -29.30
N LEU A 382 -14.38 14.39 -29.17
CA LEU A 382 -15.61 13.75 -28.71
C LEU A 382 -15.45 13.53 -27.20
N HIS A 383 -16.20 14.30 -26.43
CA HIS A 383 -16.22 14.22 -24.96
C HIS A 383 -16.92 12.93 -24.54
N HIS A 384 -16.22 12.09 -23.79
CA HIS A 384 -16.75 10.77 -23.44
C HIS A 384 -17.93 10.86 -22.45
N GLU A 385 -17.91 11.81 -21.50
CA GLU A 385 -18.96 11.96 -20.48
C GLU A 385 -20.27 12.45 -21.07
N THR A 386 -20.19 13.37 -22.04
CA THR A 386 -21.37 14.08 -22.57
C THR A 386 -21.79 13.60 -23.95
N GLY A 387 -20.93 12.82 -24.64
CA GLY A 387 -21.10 12.46 -26.04
C GLY A 387 -21.08 13.64 -27.01
N LYS A 388 -20.78 14.86 -26.53
CA LYS A 388 -20.74 16.07 -27.36
C LYS A 388 -19.44 16.16 -28.12
N THR A 389 -19.51 16.70 -29.33
CA THR A 389 -18.33 16.96 -30.14
C THR A 389 -17.99 18.45 -30.13
N GLU A 390 -16.73 18.76 -29.82
CA GLU A 390 -16.18 20.11 -29.87
C GLU A 390 -15.08 20.22 -30.91
N LYS A 391 -14.88 21.41 -31.48
CA LYS A 391 -13.86 21.66 -32.49
C LYS A 391 -12.69 22.43 -31.88
N GLY A 392 -11.47 21.98 -32.12
CA GLY A 392 -10.27 22.75 -31.83
C GLY A 392 -9.09 21.93 -31.35
N ALA A 393 -7.97 22.01 -32.09
CA ALA A 393 -6.71 21.37 -31.71
C ALA A 393 -6.07 21.99 -30.45
N THR A 394 -6.42 23.23 -30.09
CA THR A 394 -5.84 23.95 -28.93
C THR A 394 -6.68 23.84 -27.66
N ARG A 395 -7.75 23.04 -27.69
CA ARG A 395 -8.61 22.79 -26.54
C ARG A 395 -8.03 21.71 -25.65
N GLU A 396 -8.20 21.90 -24.35
CA GLU A 396 -7.85 20.89 -23.35
C GLU A 396 -8.78 19.69 -23.51
N VAL A 397 -8.17 18.53 -23.39
CA VAL A 397 -8.85 17.24 -23.54
C VAL A 397 -9.12 16.73 -22.13
N GLN A 398 -10.22 16.01 -21.95
CA GLN A 398 -10.57 15.37 -20.70
C GLN A 398 -10.19 13.88 -20.74
N ARG A 399 -10.14 13.25 -19.57
CA ARG A 399 -9.91 11.81 -19.42
C ARG A 399 -10.91 11.07 -20.30
N GLY A 400 -10.52 9.99 -20.99
CA GLY A 400 -11.45 9.18 -21.80
C GLY A 400 -11.90 9.76 -23.15
N ASP A 401 -11.58 11.01 -23.47
CA ASP A 401 -12.00 11.65 -24.72
C ASP A 401 -11.38 11.00 -25.97
N THR A 402 -12.08 11.17 -27.09
CA THR A 402 -11.59 10.75 -28.41
C THR A 402 -11.27 11.96 -29.29
N ILE A 403 -10.02 12.06 -29.74
CA ILE A 403 -9.56 13.07 -30.68
C ILE A 403 -9.69 12.52 -32.10
N LEU A 404 -10.46 13.21 -32.93
CA LEU A 404 -10.72 12.88 -34.32
C LEU A 404 -9.95 13.83 -35.23
N VAL A 405 -8.98 13.30 -35.98
CA VAL A 405 -8.19 14.03 -36.97
C VAL A 405 -8.67 13.66 -38.37
N PRO A 406 -9.39 14.53 -39.09
CA PRO A 406 -9.92 14.21 -40.41
C PRO A 406 -8.86 14.32 -41.51
N THR A 407 -9.14 13.70 -42.66
CA THR A 407 -8.36 13.91 -43.89
C THR A 407 -8.78 15.18 -44.65
N SER A 408 -7.85 15.78 -45.38
CA SER A 408 -7.98 16.97 -46.23
C SER A 408 -8.59 16.55 -47.56
N GLY A 409 -9.93 16.50 -47.61
CA GLY A 409 -10.68 16.12 -48.81
C GLY A 409 -12.10 16.69 -48.83
N ARG A 410 -12.73 16.69 -50.02
CA ARG A 410 -14.03 17.35 -50.29
C ARG A 410 -15.24 16.67 -49.62
N ASN A 411 -15.13 15.40 -49.21
CA ASN A 411 -16.22 14.64 -48.58
C ASN A 411 -16.04 14.51 -47.04
N LYS A 412 -15.86 15.64 -46.36
CA LYS A 412 -15.65 15.70 -44.90
C LYS A 412 -16.79 15.05 -44.09
N LEU A 413 -18.05 15.19 -44.52
CA LEU A 413 -19.22 14.73 -43.76
C LEU A 413 -19.32 13.20 -43.68
N SER A 414 -19.01 12.48 -44.76
CA SER A 414 -19.10 11.00 -44.82
C SER A 414 -18.12 10.28 -43.89
N GLN A 415 -16.93 10.86 -43.68
CA GLN A 415 -15.91 10.31 -42.78
C GLN A 415 -16.31 10.46 -41.30
N TYR A 416 -16.92 11.60 -40.95
CA TYR A 416 -17.43 11.80 -39.58
C TYR A 416 -18.65 10.94 -39.28
N VAL A 417 -19.56 10.74 -40.24
CA VAL A 417 -20.76 9.91 -40.02
C VAL A 417 -20.39 8.44 -39.79
N GLY A 418 -19.40 7.89 -40.52
CA GLY A 418 -18.96 6.50 -40.32
C GLY A 418 -18.26 6.28 -38.97
N ILE A 419 -17.38 7.22 -38.57
CA ILE A 419 -16.66 7.14 -37.30
C ILE A 419 -17.61 7.41 -36.12
N ALA A 420 -18.44 8.46 -36.20
CA ALA A 420 -19.43 8.75 -35.17
C ALA A 420 -20.46 7.61 -35.05
N ALA A 421 -20.82 6.92 -36.12
CA ALA A 421 -21.69 5.74 -36.06
C ALA A 421 -21.04 4.58 -35.30
N GLN A 422 -19.76 4.29 -35.50
CA GLN A 422 -19.06 3.22 -34.76
C GLN A 422 -18.99 3.52 -33.26
N PHE A 423 -18.72 4.77 -32.87
CA PHE A 423 -18.70 5.18 -31.47
C PHE A 423 -20.10 5.37 -30.86
N ALA A 424 -21.08 5.81 -31.66
CA ALA A 424 -22.49 5.83 -31.24
C ALA A 424 -23.00 4.42 -31.00
N THR A 425 -22.55 3.41 -31.75
CA THR A 425 -22.95 2.01 -31.53
C THR A 425 -22.39 1.47 -30.20
N LEU A 426 -21.17 1.86 -29.82
CA LEU A 426 -20.56 1.55 -28.52
C LEU A 426 -21.24 2.29 -27.35
N LEU A 427 -21.61 3.57 -27.54
CA LEU A 427 -22.37 4.34 -26.56
C LEU A 427 -23.82 3.86 -26.43
N ILE A 428 -24.45 3.40 -27.53
CA ILE A 428 -25.77 2.75 -27.54
C ILE A 428 -25.69 1.39 -26.86
N ALA A 429 -24.63 0.61 -27.07
CA ALA A 429 -24.43 -0.65 -26.35
C ALA A 429 -24.25 -0.42 -24.83
N ALA A 430 -23.49 0.60 -24.43
CA ALA A 430 -23.30 0.98 -23.02
C ALA A 430 -24.58 1.56 -22.38
N SER A 431 -25.36 2.35 -23.12
CA SER A 431 -26.63 2.91 -22.63
C SER A 431 -27.81 1.94 -22.71
N ALA A 432 -27.82 0.98 -23.63
CA ALA A 432 -28.80 -0.11 -23.68
C ALA A 432 -28.68 -1.03 -22.46
N VAL A 433 -27.46 -1.24 -21.94
CA VAL A 433 -27.24 -1.91 -20.65
C VAL A 433 -27.78 -1.08 -19.47
N GLY A 434 -27.87 0.24 -19.61
CA GLY A 434 -28.49 1.14 -18.62
C GLY A 434 -29.99 1.43 -18.82
N LEU A 435 -30.58 1.01 -19.95
CA LEU A 435 -31.98 1.25 -20.33
C LEU A 435 -32.88 0.02 -20.17
N VAL A 436 -32.31 -1.14 -19.84
CA VAL A 436 -33.06 -2.23 -19.20
C VAL A 436 -33.11 -1.93 -17.69
N LYS A 437 -33.85 -0.87 -17.34
CA LYS A 437 -34.30 -0.61 -15.96
C LYS A 437 -35.67 -1.21 -15.75
#